data_AF-A0A651F171-F1
#
_entry.id   AF-A0A651F171-F1
#
_cell.length_a   1.000
_cell.length_b   1.000
_cell.length_c   1.000
_cell.angle_alpha   90.00
_cell.angle_beta   90.00
_cell.angle_gamma   90.00
#
_symmetry.space_group_name_H-M   'P 1'
#
loop_
_entity.id
_entity.type
_entity.pdbx_description
1 polymer ?
#
loop_
_entity_poly.entity_id
_entity_poly.type
_entity_poly.pdbx_seq_one_letter_code
_entity_poly.pdbx_strand_id
1 'polypeptide(L)'
;MQNRSGRSFAARGSLSKKFRNYMLSGIMLVGPLAGCTTIRTPVPAPVPQTPVSIPVEILPVPEIEKQKTVKICLDALKIPGPVTEFAAETRLRTALELIEEKGGADGRALIDYIRNTAVTFCLEDLPENILGLYSFQNKTVFLNKKDTVEQMATTLIHELVHAHQYKSGAQDKKLFTGDVYYAQSMVLCSEAAAEAVTIRILHEMKRNGEPQMWNSYKQNFQTYADMMNRYERVYNTGIRGGADHETAAQAAGEAAYAQFLRGQGRLDMYNLRTLTAVVGNYVWGVSPKDYTERVQTDADVRSLAAMPGAGNYSRNARALTEDQIFGQGPNAALLRMAVKAFDGYRKSDNTETNRETLKEYGIFAGLDFKAAYADFLKDRENGNLVISMLRQATEQGIPQQLMRNNVRSIDGIRIEIRMPEAAPGTQQRNAPHFHPHGHIHGPGCRH
;
A
#
# COMPACT_ATOMS: atom_id res chain seq x y z
N MET A 1 50.22 36.71 -7.20
CA MET A 1 49.32 35.69 -7.77
C MET A 1 48.95 34.72 -6.66
N GLN A 2 47.67 34.71 -6.26
CA GLN A 2 47.16 34.03 -5.07
C GLN A 2 46.69 32.61 -5.40
N ASN A 3 47.14 31.63 -4.60
CA ASN A 3 46.61 30.27 -4.56
C ASN A 3 45.24 30.24 -3.85
N ARG A 4 44.21 29.71 -4.50
CA ARG A 4 42.96 29.28 -3.84
C ARG A 4 42.79 27.77 -4.03
N SER A 5 42.89 27.04 -2.92
CA SER A 5 42.54 25.63 -2.80
C SER A 5 41.03 25.47 -2.67
N GLY A 6 40.45 24.64 -3.54
CA GLY A 6 39.04 24.24 -3.48
C GLY A 6 38.81 23.22 -2.37
N ARG A 7 37.82 23.49 -1.51
CA ARG A 7 37.24 22.50 -0.59
C ARG A 7 36.00 21.90 -1.27
N SER A 8 36.03 20.62 -1.62
CA SER A 8 34.82 19.87 -1.97
C SER A 8 34.13 19.41 -0.68
N PHE A 9 32.90 19.88 -0.44
CA PHE A 9 32.02 19.32 0.57
C PHE A 9 31.38 18.04 0.02
N ALA A 10 31.81 16.88 0.50
CA ALA A 10 31.08 15.63 0.31
C ALA A 10 30.12 15.46 1.49
N ALA A 11 28.87 15.87 1.31
CA ALA A 11 27.78 15.55 2.24
C ALA A 11 27.36 14.08 2.01
N ARG A 12 27.92 13.16 2.80
CA ARG A 12 27.41 11.78 2.90
C ARG A 12 26.28 11.76 3.92
N GLY A 13 25.03 11.92 3.46
CA GLY A 13 23.85 11.60 4.26
C GLY A 13 23.75 10.08 4.43
N SER A 14 24.16 9.54 5.58
CA SER A 14 23.96 8.12 5.86
C SER A 14 22.52 7.87 6.31
N LEU A 15 21.67 7.40 5.40
CA LEU A 15 20.44 6.71 5.78
C LEU A 15 20.79 5.50 6.65
N SER A 16 20.15 5.39 7.82
CA SER A 16 20.49 4.38 8.83
C SER A 16 20.33 2.96 8.25
N LYS A 17 21.18 2.01 8.69
CA LYS A 17 21.04 0.58 8.33
C LYS A 17 19.63 0.03 8.60
N LYS A 18 18.90 0.61 9.57
CA LYS A 18 17.51 0.24 9.89
C LYS A 18 16.56 0.55 8.72
N PHE A 19 16.71 1.71 8.08
CA PHE A 19 15.89 2.10 6.91
C PHE A 19 16.11 1.19 5.70
N ARG A 20 17.34 0.69 5.48
CA ARG A 20 17.61 -0.33 4.45
C ARG A 20 16.82 -1.61 4.68
N ASN A 21 16.68 -2.02 5.94
CA ASN A 21 15.90 -3.20 6.29
C ASN A 21 14.40 -2.95 6.17
N TYR A 22 13.87 -1.73 6.35
CA TYR A 22 12.43 -1.45 6.22
C TYR A 22 11.92 -1.54 4.78
N MET A 23 12.63 -0.92 3.82
CA MET A 23 12.29 -1.09 2.39
C MET A 23 12.50 -2.53 1.91
N LEU A 24 13.43 -3.27 2.54
CA LEU A 24 13.70 -4.70 2.35
C LEU A 24 12.96 -5.61 3.36
N SER A 25 11.91 -5.13 4.03
CA SER A 25 11.03 -5.97 4.87
C SER A 25 9.55 -5.79 4.54
N GLY A 26 9.20 -4.76 3.75
CA GLY A 26 8.09 -4.85 2.80
C GLY A 26 8.35 -5.86 1.66
N ILE A 27 9.61 -6.22 1.42
CA ILE A 27 10.08 -7.24 0.45
C ILE A 27 10.88 -8.27 1.24
N MET A 28 10.35 -9.48 1.48
CA MET A 28 10.90 -10.46 2.42
C MET A 28 12.40 -10.80 2.26
N LEU A 29 13.11 -10.85 3.39
CA LEU A 29 14.24 -11.77 3.60
C LEU A 29 13.71 -13.07 4.24
N VAL A 30 13.87 -14.20 3.57
CA VAL A 30 13.56 -15.54 4.09
C VAL A 30 14.87 -16.24 4.47
N GLY A 31 15.07 -16.55 5.74
CA GLY A 31 16.09 -17.49 6.20
C GLY A 31 15.56 -18.93 6.21
N PRO A 32 16.41 -19.96 6.07
CA PRO A 32 15.97 -21.34 5.97
C PRO A 32 15.48 -21.86 7.33
N LEU A 33 14.26 -22.41 7.37
CA LEU A 33 13.76 -23.19 8.50
C LEU A 33 13.88 -24.69 8.19
N ALA A 34 14.62 -25.39 9.04
CA ALA A 34 14.77 -26.84 9.04
C ALA A 34 13.43 -27.53 9.37
N GLY A 35 13.22 -28.69 8.74
CA GLY A 35 11.95 -29.40 8.72
C GLY A 35 11.50 -29.99 10.06
N CYS A 36 10.19 -30.21 10.16
CA CYS A 36 9.59 -31.11 11.14
C CYS A 36 8.53 -31.99 10.47
N THR A 37 8.67 -33.28 10.75
CA THR A 37 7.92 -34.43 10.25
C THR A 37 6.51 -34.48 10.84
N THR A 38 5.54 -34.88 10.01
CA THR A 38 4.14 -35.10 10.40
C THR A 38 3.97 -36.46 11.05
N ILE A 39 3.36 -36.51 12.24
CA ILE A 39 2.79 -37.75 12.83
C ILE A 39 1.26 -37.58 12.85
N ARG A 40 0.55 -38.51 12.20
CA ARG A 40 -0.92 -38.63 12.24
C ARG A 40 -1.33 -39.37 13.51
N THR A 41 -2.35 -38.86 14.21
CA THR A 41 -3.12 -39.63 15.21
C THR A 41 -4.59 -39.75 14.77
N PRO A 42 -5.27 -40.86 15.11
CA PRO A 42 -6.64 -41.11 14.70
C PRO A 42 -7.67 -40.42 15.61
N VAL A 43 -8.80 -40.07 14.99
CA VAL A 43 -9.99 -39.45 15.59
C VAL A 43 -10.79 -40.50 16.39
N PRO A 44 -11.16 -40.26 17.66
CA PRO A 44 -12.10 -41.11 18.38
C PRO A 44 -13.57 -40.74 18.09
N ALA A 45 -14.43 -41.77 18.10
CA ALA A 45 -15.86 -41.73 17.85
C ALA A 45 -16.66 -40.92 18.90
N PRO A 46 -17.87 -40.43 18.55
CA PRO A 46 -18.67 -39.59 19.45
C PRO A 46 -19.30 -40.41 20.58
N VAL A 47 -19.21 -39.86 21.80
CA VAL A 47 -19.84 -40.40 23.02
C VAL A 47 -21.24 -39.79 23.17
N PRO A 48 -22.27 -40.58 23.55
CA PRO A 48 -23.63 -40.08 23.76
C PRO A 48 -23.74 -39.22 25.02
N GLN A 49 -24.43 -38.09 24.91
CA GLN A 49 -24.68 -37.14 26.00
C GLN A 49 -25.96 -37.51 26.77
N THR A 50 -25.86 -37.65 28.09
CA THR A 50 -27.00 -37.59 29.02
C THR A 50 -27.09 -36.19 29.66
N PRO A 51 -28.30 -35.65 29.89
CA PRO A 51 -28.47 -34.33 30.46
C PRO A 51 -28.22 -34.35 31.97
N VAL A 52 -27.18 -33.63 32.41
CA VAL A 52 -26.90 -33.36 33.83
C VAL A 52 -27.40 -31.96 34.16
N SER A 53 -28.35 -31.86 35.06
CA SER A 53 -28.81 -30.59 35.67
C SER A 53 -27.82 -30.16 36.76
N ILE A 54 -27.11 -29.04 36.54
CA ILE A 54 -26.19 -28.43 37.50
C ILE A 54 -26.83 -27.14 38.05
N PRO A 55 -26.85 -26.93 39.38
CA PRO A 55 -27.29 -25.65 39.96
C PRO A 55 -26.30 -24.53 39.62
N VAL A 56 -26.82 -23.39 39.14
CA VAL A 56 -26.05 -22.21 38.78
C VAL A 56 -25.66 -21.45 40.05
N GLU A 57 -24.44 -21.66 40.51
CA GLU A 57 -23.76 -20.77 41.44
C GLU A 57 -23.28 -19.54 40.66
N ILE A 58 -23.82 -18.36 40.98
CA ILE A 58 -23.42 -17.10 40.36
C ILE A 58 -22.04 -16.73 40.91
N LEU A 59 -21.00 -17.13 40.19
CA LEU A 59 -19.64 -16.67 40.44
C LEU A 59 -19.53 -15.17 40.13
N PRO A 60 -18.79 -14.39 40.94
CA PRO A 60 -18.56 -12.99 40.68
C PRO A 60 -17.92 -12.81 39.29
N VAL A 61 -18.49 -11.87 38.52
CA VAL A 61 -17.97 -11.45 37.21
C VAL A 61 -16.50 -11.06 37.39
N PRO A 62 -15.54 -11.72 36.71
CA PRO A 62 -14.15 -11.33 36.79
C PRO A 62 -14.02 -9.89 36.28
N GLU A 63 -13.36 -9.07 37.09
CA GLU A 63 -12.98 -7.71 36.78
C GLU A 63 -12.32 -7.68 35.39
N ILE A 64 -12.96 -6.98 34.44
CA ILE A 64 -12.47 -6.86 33.06
C ILE A 64 -11.11 -6.17 33.13
N GLU A 65 -10.06 -6.95 32.94
CA GLU A 65 -8.67 -6.54 32.92
C GLU A 65 -8.50 -5.37 31.93
N LYS A 66 -8.11 -4.21 32.48
CA LYS A 66 -7.99 -2.93 31.77
C LYS A 66 -7.15 -3.08 30.50
N GLN A 67 -7.78 -2.78 29.36
CA GLN A 67 -7.22 -2.30 28.09
C GLN A 67 -5.79 -2.77 27.76
N LYS A 68 -5.67 -3.75 26.86
CA LYS A 68 -4.41 -4.03 26.17
C LYS A 68 -3.90 -2.75 25.50
N THR A 69 -2.81 -2.23 26.05
CA THR A 69 -2.14 -1.00 25.66
C THR A 69 -1.71 -1.07 24.20
N VAL A 70 -2.13 -0.07 23.42
CA VAL A 70 -1.49 0.21 22.13
C VAL A 70 -0.01 0.46 22.40
N LYS A 71 0.85 -0.48 22.01
CA LYS A 71 2.30 -0.31 22.17
C LYS A 71 2.77 0.66 21.09
N ILE A 72 3.05 1.88 21.50
CA ILE A 72 3.76 2.86 20.68
C ILE A 72 5.24 2.55 20.85
N CYS A 73 5.89 2.07 19.78
CA CYS A 73 7.30 1.76 19.80
C CYS A 73 8.11 3.07 19.77
N LEU A 74 8.28 3.67 20.95
CA LEU A 74 9.28 4.72 21.17
C LEU A 74 10.68 4.13 21.45
N ASP A 75 10.78 2.81 21.64
CA ASP A 75 12.02 2.10 22.04
C ASP A 75 13.20 2.24 21.06
N ALA A 76 12.96 2.66 19.81
CA ALA A 76 14.03 2.91 18.83
C ALA A 76 14.72 4.27 18.99
N LEU A 77 14.17 5.16 19.83
CA LEU A 77 14.65 6.52 20.10
C LEU A 77 15.13 6.63 21.55
N LYS A 78 16.16 5.89 21.92
CA LYS A 78 16.95 6.17 23.14
C LYS A 78 17.84 7.42 22.94
N ILE A 79 17.25 8.51 22.48
CA ILE A 79 17.86 9.83 22.46
C ILE A 79 16.91 10.71 23.26
N PRO A 80 17.31 11.27 24.41
CA PRO A 80 16.50 12.28 25.08
C PRO A 80 16.41 13.51 24.16
N GLY A 81 15.29 13.63 23.45
CA GLY A 81 14.98 14.71 22.52
C GLY A 81 13.74 15.51 22.97
N PRO A 82 13.70 16.84 22.74
CA PRO A 82 12.74 17.76 23.35
C PRO A 82 11.37 17.72 22.66
N VAL A 83 10.28 18.05 23.38
CA VAL A 83 8.90 18.53 23.01
C VAL A 83 8.21 17.99 21.74
N THR A 84 8.94 17.82 20.64
CA THR A 84 8.55 17.29 19.33
C THR A 84 8.04 15.84 19.33
N GLU A 85 8.59 14.96 20.18
CA GLU A 85 8.12 13.56 20.28
C GLU A 85 6.71 13.48 20.90
N PHE A 86 6.48 14.25 21.97
CA PHE A 86 5.17 14.36 22.60
C PHE A 86 4.12 14.90 21.63
N ALA A 87 4.49 15.86 20.77
CA ALA A 87 3.60 16.39 19.74
C ALA A 87 3.25 15.35 18.66
N ALA A 88 4.19 14.49 18.26
CA ALA A 88 3.91 13.42 17.29
C ALA A 88 3.01 12.32 17.89
N GLU A 89 3.25 11.93 19.15
CA GLU A 89 2.38 10.98 19.85
C GLU A 89 0.97 11.53 20.03
N THR A 90 0.84 12.80 20.41
CA THR A 90 -0.45 13.49 20.52
C THR A 90 -1.21 13.43 19.19
N ARG A 91 -0.54 13.74 18.07
CA ARG A 91 -1.16 13.65 16.73
C ARG A 91 -1.63 12.24 16.39
N LEU A 92 -0.85 11.21 16.70
CA LEU A 92 -1.25 9.82 16.51
C LEU A 92 -2.49 9.45 17.35
N ARG A 93 -2.51 9.83 18.63
CA ARG A 93 -3.67 9.59 19.51
C ARG A 93 -4.92 10.29 18.99
N THR A 94 -4.80 11.58 18.65
CA THR A 94 -5.90 12.35 18.05
C THR A 94 -6.38 11.73 16.74
N ALA A 95 -5.48 11.25 15.88
CA ALA A 95 -5.86 10.58 14.65
C ALA A 95 -6.69 9.30 14.91
N LEU A 96 -6.27 8.46 15.86
CA LEU A 96 -7.02 7.25 16.25
C LEU A 96 -8.39 7.59 16.86
N GLU A 97 -8.46 8.59 17.74
CA GLU A 97 -9.71 9.07 18.34
C GLU A 97 -10.68 9.59 17.26
N LEU A 98 -10.19 10.38 16.30
CA LEU A 98 -11.01 10.87 15.19
C LEU A 98 -11.52 9.72 14.30
N ILE A 99 -10.71 8.71 14.01
CA ILE A 99 -11.17 7.53 13.25
C ILE A 99 -12.29 6.81 14.00
N GLU A 100 -12.15 6.64 15.32
CA GLU A 100 -13.15 5.97 16.16
C GLU A 100 -14.47 6.76 16.25
N GLU A 101 -14.39 8.04 16.58
CA GLU A 101 -15.56 8.86 16.84
C GLU A 101 -16.27 9.30 15.55
N LYS A 102 -15.50 9.57 14.50
CA LYS A 102 -15.99 10.23 13.28
C LYS A 102 -16.01 9.32 12.07
N GLY A 103 -15.28 8.21 12.09
CA GLY A 103 -15.21 7.24 10.97
C GLY A 103 -16.41 6.33 10.81
N GLY A 104 -17.49 6.55 11.56
CA GLY A 104 -18.71 5.75 11.47
C GLY A 104 -18.51 4.30 11.96
N ALA A 105 -19.29 3.37 11.40
CA ALA A 105 -19.21 1.96 11.79
C ALA A 105 -17.88 1.31 11.37
N ASP A 106 -17.38 1.61 10.16
CA ASP A 106 -16.15 1.02 9.65
C ASP A 106 -14.90 1.55 10.36
N GLY A 107 -14.87 2.85 10.69
CA GLY A 107 -13.81 3.43 11.51
C GLY A 107 -13.71 2.77 12.89
N ARG A 108 -14.85 2.63 13.59
CA ARG A 108 -14.89 1.90 14.88
C ARG A 108 -14.46 0.44 14.74
N ALA A 109 -14.93 -0.26 13.71
CA ALA A 109 -14.58 -1.66 13.51
C ALA A 109 -13.07 -1.86 13.24
N LEU A 110 -12.41 -0.93 12.55
CA LEU A 110 -10.94 -0.91 12.41
C LEU A 110 -10.24 -0.67 13.76
N ILE A 111 -10.75 0.25 14.59
CA ILE A 111 -10.18 0.53 15.91
C ILE A 111 -10.38 -0.66 16.86
N ASP A 112 -11.54 -1.30 16.84
CA ASP A 112 -11.78 -2.51 17.62
C ASP A 112 -10.93 -3.68 17.14
N TYR A 113 -10.70 -3.79 15.83
CA TYR A 113 -9.78 -4.77 15.27
C TYR A 113 -8.37 -4.61 15.88
N ILE A 114 -7.78 -3.40 15.86
CA ILE A 114 -6.41 -3.20 16.34
C ILE A 114 -6.23 -3.44 17.83
N ARG A 115 -7.24 -3.07 18.64
CA ARG A 115 -7.28 -3.37 20.09
C ARG A 115 -7.17 -4.87 20.35
N ASN A 116 -7.69 -5.67 19.44
CA ASN A 116 -7.72 -7.13 19.53
C ASN A 116 -6.54 -7.83 18.82
N THR A 117 -5.69 -7.13 18.07
CA THR A 117 -4.66 -7.77 17.20
C THR A 117 -3.21 -7.47 17.53
N ALA A 118 -2.93 -6.82 18.66
CA ALA A 118 -1.56 -6.48 19.09
C ALA A 118 -0.73 -5.80 17.99
N VAL A 119 -1.37 -4.94 17.18
CA VAL A 119 -0.69 -4.10 16.20
C VAL A 119 0.11 -3.05 16.96
N THR A 120 1.37 -2.87 16.54
CA THR A 120 2.28 -1.86 17.09
C THR A 120 2.32 -0.65 16.18
N PHE A 121 2.45 0.56 16.74
CA PHE A 121 2.62 1.79 15.95
C PHE A 121 4.01 2.36 16.19
N CYS A 122 4.70 2.73 15.11
CA CYS A 122 6.02 3.36 15.12
C CYS A 122 5.95 4.71 14.40
N LEU A 123 6.48 5.76 15.03
CA LEU A 123 6.66 7.07 14.41
C LEU A 123 8.13 7.20 13.98
N GLU A 124 8.39 7.28 12.69
CA GLU A 124 9.74 7.36 12.12
C GLU A 124 9.92 8.55 11.18
N ASP A 125 11.16 8.97 10.94
CA ASP A 125 11.49 9.90 9.85
C ASP A 125 11.53 9.13 8.53
N LEU A 126 10.36 8.92 7.94
CA LEU A 126 10.24 8.32 6.62
C LEU A 126 10.59 9.35 5.53
N PRO A 127 11.05 8.91 4.33
CA PRO A 127 11.21 9.79 3.18
C PRO A 127 9.94 10.60 2.89
N GLU A 128 10.08 11.79 2.31
CA GLU A 128 8.95 12.71 2.09
C GLU A 128 7.82 12.12 1.23
N ASN A 129 8.13 11.12 0.40
CA ASN A 129 7.16 10.42 -0.43
C ASN A 129 6.59 9.14 0.20
N ILE A 130 6.91 8.85 1.46
CA ILE A 130 6.41 7.70 2.22
C ILE A 130 5.73 8.23 3.48
N LEU A 131 4.42 8.09 3.54
CA LEU A 131 3.61 8.54 4.67
C LEU A 131 3.45 7.44 5.72
N GLY A 132 3.37 6.20 5.28
CA GLY A 132 3.41 5.03 6.15
C GLY A 132 3.60 3.74 5.39
N LEU A 133 3.70 2.66 6.16
CA LEU A 133 3.68 1.28 5.67
C LEU A 133 3.32 0.33 6.81
N TYR A 134 2.65 -0.76 6.48
CA TYR A 134 2.46 -1.89 7.38
C TYR A 134 3.51 -2.98 7.16
N SER A 135 4.22 -3.33 8.22
CA SER A 135 5.11 -4.51 8.26
C SER A 135 4.37 -5.72 8.84
N PHE A 136 4.07 -6.68 7.97
CA PHE A 136 3.45 -7.96 8.36
C PHE A 136 4.36 -8.83 9.23
N GLN A 137 5.69 -8.70 9.11
CA GLN A 137 6.67 -9.47 9.89
C GLN A 137 6.59 -9.11 11.37
N ASN A 138 6.55 -7.80 11.66
CA ASN A 138 6.56 -7.28 13.02
C ASN A 138 5.16 -6.86 13.51
N LYS A 139 4.14 -6.97 12.65
CA LYS A 139 2.77 -6.47 12.88
C LYS A 139 2.79 -5.00 13.31
N THR A 140 3.55 -4.20 12.57
CA THR A 140 3.85 -2.81 12.94
C THR A 140 3.42 -1.87 11.83
N VAL A 141 2.65 -0.84 12.17
CA VAL A 141 2.38 0.30 11.29
C VAL A 141 3.45 1.34 11.55
N PHE A 142 4.23 1.67 10.52
CA PHE A 142 5.17 2.78 10.54
C PHE A 142 4.49 4.00 9.93
N LEU A 143 4.57 5.13 10.61
CA LEU A 143 4.03 6.40 10.16
C LEU A 143 5.14 7.45 10.14
N ASN A 144 5.05 8.38 9.20
CA ASN A 144 5.97 9.50 9.15
C ASN A 144 5.66 10.46 10.29
N LYS A 145 6.62 10.65 11.20
CA LYS A 145 6.44 11.49 12.39
C LYS A 145 6.20 12.98 12.07
N LYS A 146 6.44 13.40 10.82
CA LYS A 146 6.23 14.77 10.35
C LYS A 146 4.78 15.02 9.93
N ASP A 147 4.00 13.98 9.68
CA ASP A 147 2.64 14.07 9.16
C ASP A 147 1.70 14.88 10.07
N THR A 148 0.78 15.62 9.47
CA THR A 148 -0.32 16.26 10.21
C THR A 148 -1.30 15.21 10.76
N VAL A 149 -2.22 15.61 11.63
CA VAL A 149 -3.26 14.69 12.14
C VAL A 149 -4.07 14.08 10.99
N GLU A 150 -4.39 14.87 9.98
CA GLU A 150 -5.18 14.43 8.82
C GLU A 150 -4.43 13.42 7.95
N GLN A 151 -3.13 13.66 7.73
CA GLN A 151 -2.26 12.73 7.01
C GLN A 151 -2.11 11.42 7.80
N MET A 152 -1.84 11.51 9.11
CA MET A 152 -1.74 10.33 9.98
C MET A 152 -3.04 9.53 10.00
N ALA A 153 -4.20 10.18 10.14
CA ALA A 153 -5.50 9.51 10.17
C ALA A 153 -5.76 8.77 8.86
N THR A 154 -5.52 9.41 7.72
CA THR A 154 -5.65 8.78 6.40
C THR A 154 -4.74 7.57 6.27
N THR A 155 -3.44 7.75 6.53
CA THR A 155 -2.44 6.67 6.43
C THR A 155 -2.77 5.53 7.38
N LEU A 156 -3.20 5.82 8.62
CA LEU A 156 -3.66 4.82 9.57
C LEU A 156 -4.81 3.99 9.02
N ILE A 157 -5.86 4.62 8.49
CA ILE A 157 -6.99 3.87 7.93
C ILE A 157 -6.49 2.89 6.85
N HIS A 158 -5.66 3.37 5.92
CA HIS A 158 -5.10 2.58 4.83
C HIS A 158 -4.26 1.39 5.35
N GLU A 159 -3.26 1.66 6.20
CA GLU A 159 -2.35 0.61 6.70
C GLU A 159 -3.05 -0.39 7.63
N LEU A 160 -4.10 0.04 8.34
CA LEU A 160 -4.91 -0.86 9.16
C LEU A 160 -5.78 -1.80 8.33
N VAL A 161 -6.18 -1.39 7.12
CA VAL A 161 -6.80 -2.31 6.16
C VAL A 161 -5.81 -3.40 5.76
N HIS A 162 -4.55 -3.06 5.46
CA HIS A 162 -3.52 -4.06 5.18
C HIS A 162 -3.28 -4.99 6.37
N ALA A 163 -3.24 -4.45 7.59
CA ALA A 163 -3.14 -5.27 8.79
C ALA A 163 -4.30 -6.26 8.92
N HIS A 164 -5.52 -5.87 8.53
CA HIS A 164 -6.68 -6.75 8.49
C HIS A 164 -6.57 -7.83 7.40
N GLN A 165 -6.25 -7.42 6.18
CA GLN A 165 -6.07 -8.31 5.02
C GLN A 165 -5.02 -9.40 5.27
N TYR A 166 -3.94 -9.06 5.99
CA TYR A 166 -2.94 -10.05 6.40
C TYR A 166 -3.49 -11.07 7.40
N LYS A 167 -4.23 -10.63 8.43
CA LYS A 167 -4.77 -11.55 9.45
C LYS A 167 -5.86 -12.46 8.90
N SER A 168 -6.69 -11.99 7.96
CA SER A 168 -7.72 -12.82 7.32
C SER A 168 -7.13 -13.93 6.43
N GLY A 169 -5.80 -13.92 6.22
CA GLY A 169 -5.12 -14.83 5.31
C GLY A 169 -5.24 -14.42 3.83
N ALA A 170 -5.87 -13.28 3.56
CA ALA A 170 -6.04 -12.77 2.20
C ALA A 170 -4.71 -12.28 1.60
N GLN A 171 -3.82 -11.74 2.43
CA GLN A 171 -2.40 -11.58 2.08
C GLN A 171 -1.57 -12.71 2.71
N ASP A 172 -1.23 -13.73 1.90
CA ASP A 172 -0.29 -14.78 2.28
C ASP A 172 1.15 -14.21 2.27
N LYS A 173 1.99 -14.66 3.21
CA LYS A 173 3.45 -14.43 3.16
C LYS A 173 4.02 -14.80 1.80
N LYS A 174 3.45 -15.77 1.10
CA LYS A 174 3.89 -16.22 -0.23
C LYS A 174 3.48 -15.32 -1.39
N LEU A 175 2.91 -14.14 -1.15
CA LEU A 175 2.44 -13.22 -2.20
C LEU A 175 3.52 -12.96 -3.27
N PHE A 176 4.75 -12.70 -2.84
CA PHE A 176 5.88 -12.39 -3.73
C PHE A 176 6.79 -13.59 -4.04
N THR A 177 6.34 -14.79 -3.69
CA THR A 177 6.94 -16.07 -4.10
C THR A 177 5.94 -16.86 -4.95
N GLY A 178 4.96 -16.19 -5.54
CA GLY A 178 4.03 -16.77 -6.52
C GLY A 178 4.37 -16.33 -7.93
N ASP A 179 3.57 -16.80 -8.88
CA ASP A 179 3.50 -16.24 -10.23
C ASP A 179 3.37 -14.70 -10.20
N VAL A 180 4.04 -14.02 -11.15
CA VAL A 180 4.10 -12.55 -11.16
C VAL A 180 2.72 -11.93 -11.38
N TYR A 181 1.90 -12.53 -12.26
CA TYR A 181 0.54 -12.04 -12.51
C TYR A 181 -0.34 -12.23 -11.28
N TYR A 182 -0.21 -13.36 -10.59
CA TYR A 182 -0.87 -13.56 -9.30
C TYR A 182 -0.48 -12.47 -8.29
N ALA A 183 0.82 -12.23 -8.12
CA ALA A 183 1.31 -11.21 -7.19
C ALA A 183 0.79 -9.81 -7.56
N GLN A 184 0.85 -9.44 -8.84
CA GLN A 184 0.36 -8.14 -9.34
C GLN A 184 -1.13 -7.97 -9.10
N SER A 185 -1.93 -8.98 -9.44
CA SER A 185 -3.37 -8.92 -9.25
C SER A 185 -3.74 -8.81 -7.78
N MET A 186 -3.11 -9.60 -6.91
CA MET A 186 -3.38 -9.56 -5.49
C MET A 186 -2.97 -8.23 -4.85
N VAL A 187 -1.81 -7.66 -5.23
CA VAL A 187 -1.41 -6.30 -4.78
C VAL A 187 -2.44 -5.27 -5.24
N LEU A 188 -2.80 -5.24 -6.53
CA LEU A 188 -3.78 -4.29 -7.07
C LEU A 188 -5.13 -4.38 -6.36
N CYS A 189 -5.64 -5.60 -6.16
CA CYS A 189 -6.90 -5.82 -5.44
C CYS A 189 -6.82 -5.38 -3.98
N SER A 190 -5.69 -5.63 -3.30
CA SER A 190 -5.47 -5.27 -1.91
C SER A 190 -5.45 -3.75 -1.70
N GLU A 191 -4.73 -3.05 -2.57
CA GLU A 191 -4.58 -1.58 -2.56
C GLU A 191 -5.88 -0.90 -2.95
N ALA A 192 -6.57 -1.40 -3.98
CA ALA A 192 -7.89 -0.91 -4.36
C ALA A 192 -8.90 -0.99 -3.21
N ALA A 193 -8.83 -2.08 -2.42
CA ALA A 193 -9.67 -2.25 -1.24
C ALA A 193 -9.30 -1.26 -0.13
N ALA A 194 -8.01 -1.16 0.21
CA ALA A 194 -7.52 -0.23 1.23
C ALA A 194 -7.90 1.22 0.92
N GLU A 195 -7.76 1.66 -0.33
CA GLU A 195 -8.11 3.02 -0.73
C GLU A 195 -9.63 3.24 -0.79
N ALA A 196 -10.42 2.26 -1.27
CA ALA A 196 -11.87 2.39 -1.28
C ALA A 196 -12.44 2.55 0.14
N VAL A 197 -11.89 1.81 1.10
CA VAL A 197 -12.25 1.90 2.51
C VAL A 197 -11.81 3.22 3.12
N THR A 198 -10.58 3.64 2.84
CA THR A 198 -10.06 4.94 3.28
C THR A 198 -10.99 6.06 2.82
N ILE A 199 -11.37 6.08 1.54
CA ILE A 199 -12.30 7.08 1.00
C ILE A 199 -13.67 7.02 1.70
N ARG A 200 -14.22 5.83 1.95
CA ARG A 200 -15.51 5.70 2.64
C ARG A 200 -15.44 6.24 4.07
N ILE A 201 -14.43 5.87 4.85
CA ILE A 201 -14.27 6.35 6.22
C ILE A 201 -14.07 7.86 6.25
N LEU A 202 -13.23 8.42 5.36
CA LEU A 202 -13.06 9.87 5.24
C LEU A 202 -14.36 10.59 4.86
N HIS A 203 -15.21 9.95 4.05
CA HIS A 203 -16.53 10.47 3.72
C HIS A 203 -17.46 10.46 4.93
N GLU A 204 -17.45 9.41 5.75
CA GLU A 204 -18.19 9.38 7.01
C GLU A 204 -17.69 10.44 8.00
N MET A 205 -16.37 10.62 8.11
CA MET A 205 -15.78 11.71 8.90
C MET A 205 -16.26 13.08 8.44
N LYS A 206 -16.28 13.32 7.12
CA LYS A 206 -16.85 14.55 6.52
C LYS A 206 -18.31 14.76 6.92
N ARG A 207 -19.14 13.71 6.90
CA ARG A 207 -20.55 13.78 7.32
C ARG A 207 -20.70 14.03 8.82
N ASN A 208 -19.74 13.57 9.63
CA ASN A 208 -19.72 13.69 11.08
C ASN A 208 -19.00 14.97 11.58
N GLY A 209 -18.85 15.96 10.70
CA GLY A 209 -18.35 17.29 11.04
C GLY A 209 -16.84 17.48 10.86
N GLU A 210 -16.12 16.52 10.27
CA GLU A 210 -14.68 16.61 10.01
C GLU A 210 -14.34 16.68 8.50
N PRO A 211 -14.82 17.69 7.75
CA PRO A 211 -14.59 17.78 6.30
C PRO A 211 -13.12 17.98 5.92
N GLN A 212 -12.27 18.48 6.84
CA GLN A 212 -10.85 18.69 6.62
C GLN A 212 -10.09 17.39 6.33
N MET A 213 -10.54 16.25 6.85
CA MET A 213 -9.96 14.94 6.60
C MET A 213 -10.08 14.57 5.11
N TRP A 214 -11.30 14.67 4.58
CA TRP A 214 -11.59 14.49 3.16
C TRP A 214 -10.82 15.48 2.27
N ASN A 215 -10.81 16.76 2.65
CA ASN A 215 -10.16 17.79 1.84
C ASN A 215 -8.64 17.63 1.81
N SER A 216 -8.02 17.32 2.95
CA SER A 216 -6.59 17.06 3.06
C SER A 216 -6.18 15.89 2.17
N TYR A 217 -6.92 14.78 2.22
CA TYR A 217 -6.63 13.62 1.36
C TYR A 217 -6.75 13.97 -0.13
N LYS A 218 -7.82 14.67 -0.53
CA LYS A 218 -8.00 15.11 -1.92
C LYS A 218 -6.88 16.04 -2.43
N GLN A 219 -6.36 16.91 -1.56
CA GLN A 219 -5.31 17.86 -1.90
C GLN A 219 -3.94 17.20 -1.99
N ASN A 220 -3.60 16.37 -1.00
CA ASN A 220 -2.28 15.75 -0.86
C ASN A 220 -2.11 14.55 -1.79
N PHE A 221 -3.20 13.89 -2.19
CA PHE A 221 -3.18 12.69 -3.02
C PHE A 221 -3.99 12.87 -4.30
N GLN A 222 -3.53 13.79 -5.15
CA GLN A 222 -4.19 14.08 -6.44
C GLN A 222 -4.39 12.82 -7.29
N THR A 223 -3.49 11.85 -7.18
CA THR A 223 -3.59 10.52 -7.83
C THR A 223 -4.87 9.77 -7.46
N TYR A 224 -5.58 10.10 -6.38
CA TYR A 224 -6.84 9.46 -5.98
C TYR A 224 -8.07 10.38 -6.08
N ALA A 225 -7.90 11.61 -6.58
CA ALA A 225 -9.00 12.57 -6.70
C ALA A 225 -10.14 12.04 -7.58
N ASP A 226 -9.84 11.25 -8.61
CA ASP A 226 -10.83 10.61 -9.49
C ASP A 226 -11.68 9.57 -8.73
N MET A 227 -11.06 8.78 -7.85
CA MET A 227 -11.77 7.82 -6.98
C MET A 227 -12.70 8.54 -6.00
N MET A 228 -12.22 9.59 -5.34
CA MET A 228 -13.03 10.37 -4.41
C MET A 228 -14.22 11.04 -5.12
N ASN A 229 -13.99 11.63 -6.29
CA ASN A 229 -15.05 12.22 -7.11
C ASN A 229 -16.06 11.16 -7.59
N ARG A 230 -15.60 9.94 -7.91
CA ARG A 230 -16.47 8.83 -8.29
C ARG A 230 -17.32 8.38 -7.10
N TYR A 231 -16.72 8.23 -5.93
CA TYR A 231 -17.40 7.89 -4.68
C TYR A 231 -18.53 8.88 -4.39
N GLU A 232 -18.20 10.17 -4.27
CA GLU A 232 -19.15 11.22 -3.89
C GLU A 232 -20.32 11.33 -4.90
N ARG A 233 -20.04 11.15 -6.20
CA ARG A 233 -21.08 11.14 -7.24
C ARG A 233 -22.05 9.97 -7.06
N VAL A 234 -21.54 8.76 -6.87
CA VAL A 234 -22.37 7.55 -6.72
C VAL A 234 -23.18 7.63 -5.43
N TYR A 235 -22.54 8.03 -4.33
CA TYR A 235 -23.20 8.26 -3.05
C TYR A 235 -24.36 9.25 -3.17
N ASN A 236 -24.11 10.45 -3.70
CA ASN A 236 -25.14 11.49 -3.83
C ASN A 236 -26.26 11.10 -4.81
N THR A 237 -25.97 10.24 -5.79
CA THR A 237 -26.99 9.69 -6.68
C THR A 237 -27.88 8.68 -5.95
N GLY A 238 -27.29 7.81 -5.14
CA GLY A 238 -28.03 6.88 -4.28
C GLY A 238 -28.98 7.61 -3.31
N ILE A 239 -28.46 8.61 -2.59
CA ILE A 239 -29.26 9.40 -1.65
C ILE A 239 -30.43 10.12 -2.35
N ARG A 240 -30.18 10.76 -3.50
CA ARG A 240 -31.26 11.41 -4.28
C ARG A 240 -32.28 10.42 -4.82
N GLY A 241 -31.87 9.17 -5.06
CA GLY A 241 -32.74 8.07 -5.45
C GLY A 241 -33.48 7.41 -4.29
N GLY A 242 -33.33 7.90 -3.05
CA GLY A 242 -34.00 7.36 -1.86
C GLY A 242 -33.30 6.19 -1.18
N ALA A 243 -32.07 5.85 -1.56
CA ALA A 243 -31.28 4.87 -0.81
C ALA A 243 -30.91 5.44 0.57
N ASP A 244 -30.85 4.58 1.58
CA ASP A 244 -30.26 4.95 2.86
C ASP A 244 -28.75 5.18 2.73
N HIS A 245 -28.17 5.77 3.77
CA HIS A 245 -26.76 6.13 3.81
C HIS A 245 -25.81 4.93 3.67
N GLU A 246 -26.14 3.80 4.28
CA GLU A 246 -25.30 2.62 4.26
C GLU A 246 -25.27 1.99 2.85
N THR A 247 -26.45 1.84 2.25
CA THR A 247 -26.61 1.34 0.88
C THR A 247 -25.91 2.25 -0.12
N ALA A 248 -26.05 3.57 0.01
CA ALA A 248 -25.37 4.54 -0.85
C ALA A 248 -23.84 4.51 -0.66
N ALA A 249 -23.35 4.41 0.57
CA ALA A 249 -21.92 4.32 0.89
C ALA A 249 -21.30 3.01 0.38
N GLN A 250 -22.00 1.89 0.50
CA GLN A 250 -21.58 0.60 -0.05
C GLN A 250 -21.42 0.67 -1.57
N ALA A 251 -22.45 1.14 -2.29
CA ALA A 251 -22.38 1.29 -3.75
C ALA A 251 -21.28 2.27 -4.19
N ALA A 252 -21.07 3.34 -3.42
CA ALA A 252 -20.00 4.31 -3.67
C ALA A 252 -18.60 3.71 -3.45
N GLY A 253 -18.43 2.88 -2.40
CA GLY A 253 -17.19 2.15 -2.13
C GLY A 253 -16.83 1.16 -3.24
N GLU A 254 -17.81 0.38 -3.71
CA GLU A 254 -17.63 -0.51 -4.87
C GLU A 254 -17.23 0.26 -6.14
N ALA A 255 -17.83 1.43 -6.36
CA ALA A 255 -17.50 2.29 -7.48
C ALA A 255 -16.09 2.90 -7.36
N ALA A 256 -15.63 3.24 -6.15
CA ALA A 256 -14.28 3.72 -5.90
C ALA A 256 -13.24 2.61 -6.12
N TYR A 257 -13.50 1.40 -5.61
CA TYR A 257 -12.68 0.21 -5.87
C TYR A 257 -12.50 -0.03 -7.37
N ALA A 258 -13.60 -0.05 -8.13
CA ALA A 258 -13.55 -0.22 -9.57
C ALA A 258 -12.82 0.93 -10.29
N GLN A 259 -12.89 2.16 -9.75
CA GLN A 259 -12.19 3.32 -10.30
C GLN A 259 -10.67 3.25 -10.05
N PHE A 260 -10.23 2.70 -8.91
CA PHE A 260 -8.82 2.46 -8.65
C PHE A 260 -8.19 1.66 -9.80
N LEU A 261 -8.81 0.53 -10.13
CA LEU A 261 -8.37 -0.44 -11.15
C LEU A 261 -8.47 0.07 -12.59
N ARG A 262 -8.98 1.29 -12.81
CA ARG A 262 -9.04 1.94 -14.14
C ARG A 262 -8.00 3.03 -14.33
N GLY A 263 -7.29 3.42 -13.27
CA GLY A 263 -6.29 4.47 -13.33
C GLY A 263 -4.96 3.96 -13.87
N GLN A 264 -4.66 4.20 -15.15
CA GLN A 264 -3.45 3.67 -15.80
C GLN A 264 -2.16 4.01 -15.04
N GLY A 265 -2.01 5.25 -14.56
CA GLY A 265 -0.83 5.64 -13.78
C GLY A 265 -0.66 4.84 -12.48
N ARG A 266 -1.77 4.45 -11.83
CA ARG A 266 -1.74 3.57 -10.65
C ARG A 266 -1.37 2.15 -11.05
N LEU A 267 -1.98 1.62 -12.12
CA LEU A 267 -1.65 0.29 -12.65
C LEU A 267 -0.15 0.19 -12.98
N ASP A 268 0.40 1.15 -13.71
CA ASP A 268 1.82 1.20 -14.07
C ASP A 268 2.71 1.22 -12.81
N MET A 269 2.39 2.08 -11.84
CA MET A 269 3.15 2.21 -10.59
C MET A 269 3.15 0.90 -9.79
N TYR A 270 1.98 0.31 -9.54
CA TYR A 270 1.88 -0.91 -8.73
C TYR A 270 2.45 -2.12 -9.46
N ASN A 271 2.27 -2.25 -10.77
CA ASN A 271 2.88 -3.33 -11.54
C ASN A 271 4.40 -3.25 -11.52
N LEU A 272 4.98 -2.05 -11.63
CA LEU A 272 6.42 -1.85 -11.54
C LEU A 272 6.95 -2.18 -10.14
N ARG A 273 6.27 -1.72 -9.08
CA ARG A 273 6.63 -2.02 -7.69
C ARG A 273 6.59 -3.52 -7.42
N THR A 274 5.53 -4.20 -7.84
CA THR A 274 5.37 -5.65 -7.65
C THR A 274 6.42 -6.43 -8.44
N LEU A 275 6.66 -6.09 -9.71
CA LEU A 275 7.72 -6.73 -10.50
C LEU A 275 9.08 -6.56 -9.81
N THR A 276 9.38 -5.36 -9.30
CA THR A 276 10.62 -5.08 -8.59
C THR A 276 10.78 -5.92 -7.33
N ALA A 277 9.69 -6.11 -6.56
CA ALA A 277 9.68 -6.96 -5.37
C ALA A 277 9.92 -8.43 -5.72
N VAL A 278 9.22 -8.94 -6.75
CA VAL A 278 9.32 -10.34 -7.18
C VAL A 278 10.72 -10.66 -7.73
N VAL A 279 11.27 -9.79 -8.60
CA VAL A 279 12.64 -9.92 -9.12
C VAL A 279 13.65 -9.81 -7.99
N GLY A 280 13.45 -8.90 -7.04
CA GLY A 280 14.30 -8.77 -5.86
C GLY A 280 14.37 -10.06 -5.06
N ASN A 281 13.23 -10.67 -4.72
CA ASN A 281 13.19 -11.95 -4.01
C ASN A 281 13.95 -13.06 -4.74
N TYR A 282 13.80 -13.13 -6.06
CA TYR A 282 14.53 -14.09 -6.89
C TYR A 282 16.05 -13.88 -6.79
N VAL A 283 16.49 -12.63 -6.98
CA VAL A 283 17.92 -12.27 -6.94
C VAL A 283 18.53 -12.54 -5.56
N TRP A 284 17.76 -12.36 -4.50
CA TRP A 284 18.20 -12.53 -3.11
C TRP A 284 18.05 -13.96 -2.58
N GLY A 285 17.76 -14.93 -3.47
CA GLY A 285 17.95 -16.35 -3.17
C GLY A 285 16.68 -17.14 -2.87
N VAL A 286 15.48 -16.60 -3.15
CA VAL A 286 14.29 -17.46 -3.25
C VAL A 286 14.50 -18.43 -4.42
N SER A 287 14.47 -19.72 -4.15
CA SER A 287 14.74 -20.73 -5.17
C SER A 287 13.63 -20.69 -6.23
N PRO A 288 13.93 -20.86 -7.54
CA PRO A 288 12.91 -20.94 -8.59
C PRO A 288 11.81 -21.97 -8.29
N LYS A 289 12.15 -23.07 -7.61
CA LYS A 289 11.20 -24.13 -7.19
C LYS A 289 10.23 -23.71 -6.08
N ASP A 290 10.56 -22.65 -5.34
CA ASP A 290 9.71 -22.12 -4.28
C ASP A 290 8.64 -21.18 -4.86
N TYR A 291 8.74 -20.84 -6.15
CA TYR A 291 7.71 -20.13 -6.87
C TYR A 291 6.54 -21.05 -7.19
N THR A 292 5.39 -20.78 -6.58
CA THR A 292 4.17 -21.55 -6.84
C THR A 292 3.41 -20.92 -8.00
N GLU A 293 3.11 -21.72 -9.02
CA GLU A 293 2.09 -21.38 -10.03
C GLU A 293 0.73 -21.31 -9.33
N ARG A 294 0.28 -20.09 -9.03
CA ARG A 294 -1.01 -19.84 -8.38
C ARG A 294 -1.88 -19.06 -9.36
N VAL A 295 -3.11 -19.51 -9.52
CA VAL A 295 -4.13 -18.77 -10.25
C VAL A 295 -4.97 -18.05 -9.23
N GLN A 296 -5.17 -16.74 -9.43
CA GLN A 296 -6.06 -15.97 -8.57
C GLN A 296 -7.49 -16.46 -8.74
N THR A 297 -8.18 -16.68 -7.63
CA THR A 297 -9.61 -17.00 -7.65
C THR A 297 -10.44 -15.79 -7.24
N ASP A 298 -11.72 -15.79 -7.63
CA ASP A 298 -12.67 -14.78 -7.14
C ASP A 298 -12.79 -14.80 -5.60
N ALA A 299 -12.56 -15.95 -4.96
CA ALA A 299 -12.58 -16.07 -3.51
C ALA A 299 -11.39 -15.34 -2.88
N ASP A 300 -10.20 -15.41 -3.50
CA ASP A 300 -9.02 -14.67 -3.04
C ASP A 300 -9.27 -13.17 -3.10
N VAL A 301 -9.75 -12.67 -4.25
CA VAL A 301 -10.09 -11.25 -4.42
C VAL A 301 -11.16 -10.80 -3.42
N ARG A 302 -12.18 -11.63 -3.17
CA ARG A 302 -13.21 -11.31 -2.19
C ARG A 302 -12.70 -11.28 -0.76
N SER A 303 -11.78 -12.17 -0.41
CA SER A 303 -11.18 -12.15 0.92
C SER A 303 -10.30 -10.93 1.16
N LEU A 304 -9.64 -10.41 0.10
CA LEU A 304 -8.83 -9.18 0.17
C LEU A 304 -9.67 -7.91 0.38
N ALA A 305 -10.86 -7.83 -0.19
CA ALA A 305 -11.71 -6.64 -0.01
C ALA A 305 -12.81 -6.83 1.05
N ALA A 306 -12.75 -7.90 1.83
CA ALA A 306 -13.53 -8.05 3.05
C ALA A 306 -12.94 -7.15 4.14
N MET A 307 -13.78 -6.35 4.78
CA MET A 307 -13.41 -5.51 5.92
C MET A 307 -13.92 -6.10 7.24
N PRO A 308 -13.31 -5.74 8.38
CA PRO A 308 -13.95 -5.92 9.67
C PRO A 308 -15.15 -4.95 9.71
N GLY A 309 -16.37 -5.46 9.55
CA GLY A 309 -17.58 -4.63 9.52
C GLY A 309 -18.61 -5.06 8.48
N ALA A 310 -19.59 -4.19 8.23
CA ALA A 310 -20.72 -4.47 7.34
C ALA A 310 -20.38 -4.25 5.84
N GLY A 311 -19.33 -3.48 5.54
CA GLY A 311 -18.91 -3.21 4.17
C GLY A 311 -18.15 -4.37 3.53
N ASN A 312 -18.72 -4.99 2.50
CA ASN A 312 -17.99 -5.92 1.63
C ASN A 312 -17.91 -5.33 0.21
N TYR A 313 -16.86 -4.54 -0.04
CA TYR A 313 -16.66 -3.83 -1.31
C TYR A 313 -16.27 -4.75 -2.48
N SER A 314 -16.12 -6.05 -2.21
CA SER A 314 -15.80 -7.07 -3.19
C SER A 314 -16.95 -7.98 -3.57
N ARG A 315 -18.20 -7.70 -3.16
CA ARG A 315 -19.34 -8.55 -3.57
C ARG A 315 -19.34 -8.85 -5.07
N ASN A 316 -18.90 -7.89 -5.87
CA ASN A 316 -18.79 -7.97 -7.32
C ASN A 316 -17.35 -8.08 -7.85
N ALA A 317 -16.34 -8.15 -6.97
CA ALA A 317 -14.96 -8.30 -7.40
C ALA A 317 -14.71 -9.72 -7.92
N ARG A 318 -13.93 -9.78 -8.99
CA ARG A 318 -13.57 -11.00 -9.71
C ARG A 318 -12.06 -11.03 -9.89
N ALA A 319 -11.53 -12.20 -10.16
CA ALA A 319 -10.14 -12.33 -10.60
C ALA A 319 -9.88 -11.38 -11.78
N LEU A 320 -8.77 -10.66 -11.71
CA LEU A 320 -8.40 -9.70 -12.76
C LEU A 320 -7.85 -10.46 -13.96
N THR A 321 -8.31 -10.08 -15.14
CA THR A 321 -7.67 -10.46 -16.40
C THR A 321 -6.34 -9.73 -16.58
N GLU A 322 -5.44 -10.22 -17.43
CA GLU A 322 -4.21 -9.51 -17.77
C GLU A 322 -4.47 -8.07 -18.23
N ASP A 323 -5.53 -7.85 -19.03
CA ASP A 323 -5.89 -6.51 -19.48
C ASP A 323 -6.32 -5.59 -18.33
N GLN A 324 -6.91 -6.13 -17.27
CA GLN A 324 -7.25 -5.35 -16.07
C GLN A 324 -6.05 -5.12 -15.15
N ILE A 325 -5.09 -6.04 -15.12
CA ILE A 325 -3.85 -5.90 -14.34
C ILE A 325 -3.00 -4.78 -14.93
N PHE A 326 -2.74 -4.82 -16.24
CA PHE A 326 -1.82 -3.89 -16.89
C PHE A 326 -2.50 -2.66 -17.50
N GLY A 327 -3.80 -2.73 -17.77
CA GLY A 327 -4.48 -1.69 -18.54
C GLY A 327 -3.99 -1.63 -19.98
N GLN A 328 -3.96 -0.43 -20.55
CA GLN A 328 -3.68 -0.17 -21.96
C GLN A 328 -2.55 0.86 -22.16
N GLY A 329 -1.99 0.90 -23.36
CA GLY A 329 -0.96 1.86 -23.74
C GLY A 329 0.47 1.32 -23.73
N PRO A 330 1.47 2.16 -24.03
CA PRO A 330 2.85 1.74 -24.24
C PRO A 330 3.51 1.20 -22.96
N ASN A 331 3.29 1.82 -21.81
CA ASN A 331 3.81 1.36 -20.52
C ASN A 331 3.27 -0.02 -20.15
N ALA A 332 1.95 -0.23 -20.34
CA ALA A 332 1.30 -1.53 -20.11
C ALA A 332 1.93 -2.62 -20.99
N ALA A 333 2.18 -2.34 -22.28
CA ALA A 333 2.82 -3.29 -23.19
C ALA A 333 4.24 -3.65 -22.75
N LEU A 334 5.03 -2.65 -22.33
CA LEU A 334 6.39 -2.84 -21.85
C LEU A 334 6.45 -3.65 -20.54
N LEU A 335 5.55 -3.34 -19.60
CA LEU A 335 5.44 -4.08 -18.34
C LEU A 335 5.05 -5.54 -18.58
N ARG A 336 4.11 -5.81 -19.50
CA ARG A 336 3.76 -7.19 -19.90
C ARG A 336 4.96 -7.92 -20.49
N MET A 337 5.73 -7.28 -21.37
CA MET A 337 6.96 -7.87 -21.93
C MET A 337 7.98 -8.19 -20.84
N ALA A 338 8.20 -7.26 -19.89
CA ALA A 338 9.14 -7.46 -18.79
C ALA A 338 8.72 -8.62 -17.87
N VAL A 339 7.42 -8.71 -17.55
CA VAL A 339 6.86 -9.80 -16.74
C VAL A 339 7.02 -11.15 -17.44
N LYS A 340 6.63 -11.24 -18.72
CA LYS A 340 6.79 -12.48 -19.51
C LYS A 340 8.24 -12.92 -19.59
N ALA A 341 9.15 -11.98 -19.86
CA ALA A 341 10.58 -12.28 -19.95
C ALA A 341 11.16 -12.76 -18.62
N PHE A 342 10.74 -12.18 -17.50
CA PHE A 342 11.16 -12.64 -16.18
C PHE A 342 10.58 -14.03 -15.85
N ASP A 343 9.31 -14.26 -16.17
CA ASP A 343 8.67 -15.56 -15.93
C ASP A 343 9.33 -16.67 -16.76
N GLY A 344 9.58 -16.42 -18.05
CA GLY A 344 10.35 -17.32 -18.92
C GLY A 344 11.77 -17.54 -18.39
N TYR A 345 12.44 -16.50 -17.89
CA TYR A 345 13.79 -16.64 -17.31
C TYR A 345 13.78 -17.53 -16.06
N ARG A 346 12.80 -17.35 -15.17
CA ARG A 346 12.61 -18.20 -13.99
C ARG A 346 12.34 -19.65 -14.37
N LYS A 347 11.57 -19.88 -15.43
CA LYS A 347 11.23 -21.21 -15.98
C LYS A 347 12.36 -21.83 -16.83
N SER A 348 13.44 -21.08 -17.07
CA SER A 348 14.53 -21.43 -18.00
C SER A 348 14.13 -21.48 -19.48
N ASP A 349 12.98 -20.90 -19.83
CA ASP A 349 12.46 -20.78 -21.19
C ASP A 349 13.03 -19.54 -21.92
N ASN A 350 13.58 -18.58 -21.16
CA ASN A 350 14.22 -17.36 -21.68
C ASN A 350 15.76 -17.44 -21.62
N THR A 351 16.34 -18.44 -22.28
CA THR A 351 17.78 -18.75 -22.17
C THR A 351 18.59 -18.49 -23.45
N GLU A 352 17.95 -18.32 -24.60
CA GLU A 352 18.61 -18.07 -25.89
C GLU A 352 18.06 -16.85 -26.61
N THR A 353 18.89 -16.09 -27.33
CA THR A 353 18.46 -14.94 -28.17
C THR A 353 18.04 -15.35 -29.59
N ASN A 354 17.50 -16.56 -29.74
CA ASN A 354 17.07 -17.07 -31.05
C ASN A 354 15.75 -16.41 -31.51
N ARG A 355 15.33 -16.66 -32.75
CA ARG A 355 14.14 -16.02 -33.36
C ARG A 355 12.84 -16.31 -32.59
N GLU A 356 12.68 -17.52 -32.05
CA GLU A 356 11.46 -17.93 -31.34
C GLU A 356 11.38 -17.24 -29.98
N THR A 357 12.48 -17.25 -29.22
CA THR A 357 12.58 -16.54 -27.93
C THR A 357 12.42 -15.04 -28.09
N LEU A 358 12.99 -14.44 -29.14
CA LEU A 358 12.79 -13.01 -29.44
C LEU A 358 11.35 -12.67 -29.82
N LYS A 359 10.64 -13.58 -30.52
CA LYS A 359 9.23 -13.39 -30.86
C LYS A 359 8.35 -13.42 -29.61
N GLU A 360 8.70 -14.24 -28.63
CA GLU A 360 7.92 -14.42 -27.39
C GLU A 360 8.22 -13.37 -26.32
N TYR A 361 9.51 -13.09 -26.06
CA TYR A 361 9.96 -12.23 -24.95
C TYR A 361 10.44 -10.85 -25.40
N GLY A 362 10.47 -10.59 -26.71
CA GLY A 362 10.83 -9.30 -27.28
C GLY A 362 12.27 -8.89 -26.95
N ILE A 363 12.44 -7.63 -26.55
CA ILE A 363 13.75 -7.02 -26.27
C ILE A 363 14.43 -7.54 -24.98
N PHE A 364 13.75 -8.39 -24.21
CA PHE A 364 14.26 -8.96 -22.96
C PHE A 364 14.65 -10.45 -23.10
N ALA A 365 14.75 -10.97 -24.32
CA ALA A 365 15.24 -12.33 -24.57
C ALA A 365 16.72 -12.47 -24.13
N GLY A 366 17.05 -13.50 -23.33
CA GLY A 366 18.39 -13.75 -22.81
C GLY A 366 18.89 -12.74 -21.77
N LEU A 367 18.02 -11.89 -21.23
CA LEU A 367 18.40 -10.83 -20.29
C LEU A 367 18.98 -11.39 -18.98
N ASP A 368 20.08 -10.80 -18.51
CA ASP A 368 20.58 -11.05 -17.15
C ASP A 368 19.81 -10.18 -16.14
N PHE A 369 18.75 -10.76 -15.56
CA PHE A 369 17.94 -10.09 -14.54
C PHE A 369 18.71 -9.76 -13.25
N LYS A 370 19.77 -10.51 -12.91
CA LYS A 370 20.59 -10.22 -11.72
C LYS A 370 21.42 -8.96 -11.96
N ALA A 371 22.03 -8.83 -13.14
CA ALA A 371 22.76 -7.62 -13.53
C ALA A 371 21.82 -6.40 -13.58
N ALA A 372 20.65 -6.53 -14.21
CA ALA A 372 19.67 -5.44 -14.30
C ALA A 372 19.19 -4.97 -12.93
N TYR A 373 18.92 -5.90 -12.02
CA TYR A 373 18.54 -5.57 -10.64
C TYR A 373 19.69 -4.91 -9.87
N ALA A 374 20.93 -5.39 -10.03
CA ALA A 374 22.09 -4.78 -9.40
C ALA A 374 22.29 -3.32 -9.86
N ASP A 375 22.05 -3.01 -11.14
CA ASP A 375 22.12 -1.65 -11.65
C ASP A 375 20.98 -0.76 -11.15
N PHE A 376 19.76 -1.30 -11.08
CA PHE A 376 18.65 -0.63 -10.40
C PHE A 376 19.00 -0.25 -8.95
N LEU A 377 19.68 -1.13 -8.21
CA LEU A 377 20.13 -0.84 -6.85
C LEU A 377 21.23 0.22 -6.76
N LYS A 378 22.06 0.38 -7.79
CA LYS A 378 23.10 1.43 -7.85
C LYS A 378 22.52 2.80 -8.16
N ASP A 379 21.50 2.87 -9.01
CA ASP A 379 20.87 4.12 -9.48
C ASP A 379 19.62 4.48 -8.66
N ARG A 380 19.57 4.17 -7.37
CA ARG A 380 18.34 4.21 -6.54
C ARG A 380 17.60 5.55 -6.52
N GLU A 381 18.27 6.67 -6.79
CA GLU A 381 17.63 7.99 -6.84
C GLU A 381 16.88 8.24 -8.16
N ASN A 382 17.20 7.52 -9.25
CA ASN A 382 16.59 7.69 -10.58
C ASN A 382 16.18 6.37 -11.25
N GLY A 383 16.34 5.25 -10.55
CA GLY A 383 16.28 3.91 -11.11
C GLY A 383 14.85 3.41 -11.24
N ASN A 384 14.50 2.99 -12.44
CA ASN A 384 13.31 2.20 -12.75
C ASN A 384 13.81 0.83 -13.22
N LEU A 385 13.35 -0.27 -12.62
CA LEU A 385 13.84 -1.61 -12.95
C LEU A 385 13.72 -1.91 -14.45
N VAL A 386 12.61 -1.51 -15.08
CA VAL A 386 12.42 -1.68 -16.53
C VAL A 386 13.44 -0.88 -17.33
N ILE A 387 13.80 0.34 -16.88
CA ILE A 387 14.87 1.12 -17.50
C ILE A 387 16.23 0.41 -17.33
N SER A 388 16.51 -0.17 -16.17
CA SER A 388 17.72 -0.95 -15.96
C SER A 388 17.75 -2.21 -16.84
N MET A 389 16.61 -2.89 -17.02
CA MET A 389 16.46 -4.01 -17.95
C MET A 389 16.72 -3.59 -19.39
N LEU A 390 16.17 -2.44 -19.82
CA LEU A 390 16.40 -1.88 -21.17
C LEU A 390 17.88 -1.52 -21.39
N ARG A 391 18.53 -0.95 -20.38
CA ARG A 391 19.97 -0.63 -20.42
C ARG A 391 20.80 -1.90 -20.57
N GLN A 392 20.53 -2.92 -19.75
CA GLN A 392 21.21 -4.22 -19.83
C GLN A 392 20.98 -4.91 -21.17
N ALA A 393 19.75 -4.92 -21.69
CA ALA A 393 19.45 -5.44 -23.02
C ALA A 393 20.30 -4.73 -24.11
N THR A 394 20.47 -3.41 -24.00
CA THR A 394 21.30 -2.63 -24.92
C THR A 394 22.78 -3.01 -24.81
N GLU A 395 23.29 -3.14 -23.58
CA GLU A 395 24.69 -3.54 -23.30
C GLU A 395 25.01 -4.96 -23.79
N GLN A 396 24.03 -5.86 -23.76
CA GLN A 396 24.12 -7.22 -24.30
C GLN A 396 24.02 -7.27 -25.84
N GLY A 397 23.90 -6.13 -26.52
CA GLY A 397 23.82 -6.06 -27.97
C GLY A 397 22.48 -6.52 -28.55
N ILE A 398 21.41 -6.57 -27.75
CA ILE A 398 20.06 -6.90 -28.25
C ILE A 398 19.64 -5.79 -29.24
N PRO A 399 19.35 -6.11 -30.52
CA PRO A 399 19.35 -5.12 -31.59
C PRO A 399 18.42 -3.92 -31.39
N GLN A 400 18.95 -2.71 -31.59
CA GLN A 400 18.18 -1.44 -31.57
C GLN A 400 16.97 -1.43 -32.53
N GLN A 401 16.98 -2.24 -33.59
CA GLN A 401 15.85 -2.36 -34.53
C GLN A 401 14.58 -2.89 -33.83
N LEU A 402 14.71 -3.79 -32.85
CA LEU A 402 13.58 -4.28 -32.05
C LEU A 402 13.06 -3.21 -31.08
N MET A 403 13.95 -2.32 -30.62
CA MET A 403 13.56 -1.17 -29.79
C MET A 403 12.79 -0.12 -30.60
N ARG A 404 13.17 0.16 -31.85
CA ARG A 404 12.50 1.17 -32.70
C ARG A 404 11.04 0.83 -33.06
N ASN A 405 10.71 -0.46 -33.16
CA ASN A 405 9.36 -0.89 -33.54
C ASN A 405 8.37 -0.96 -32.35
N ASN A 406 8.88 -1.15 -31.13
CA ASN A 406 8.04 -1.36 -29.94
C ASN A 406 8.10 -0.20 -28.94
N VAL A 407 9.08 0.68 -29.05
CA VAL A 407 9.34 1.77 -28.11
C VAL A 407 9.64 3.04 -28.91
N ARG A 408 8.74 4.04 -28.88
CA ARG A 408 9.15 5.42 -29.15
C ARG A 408 10.30 5.70 -28.18
N SER A 409 11.45 6.15 -28.70
CA SER A 409 12.78 6.20 -28.07
C SER A 409 12.82 6.06 -26.54
N ILE A 410 13.80 5.34 -26.00
CA ILE A 410 14.03 5.18 -24.54
C ILE A 410 13.83 6.50 -23.74
N ASP A 411 14.16 7.64 -24.34
CA ASP A 411 13.93 8.99 -23.80
C ASP A 411 12.45 9.35 -23.58
N GLY A 412 11.52 8.89 -24.42
CA GLY A 412 10.07 9.03 -24.24
C GLY A 412 9.52 8.23 -23.07
N ILE A 413 10.00 6.99 -22.88
CA ILE A 413 9.68 6.18 -21.69
C ILE A 413 10.18 6.86 -20.41
N ARG A 414 11.37 7.46 -20.47
CA ARG A 414 12.00 8.16 -19.34
C ARG A 414 11.20 9.37 -18.86
N ILE A 415 10.37 9.96 -19.72
CA ILE A 415 9.49 11.09 -19.39
C ILE A 415 8.13 10.58 -18.87
N GLU A 416 7.59 9.48 -19.41
CA GLU A 416 6.25 8.97 -19.04
C GLU A 416 6.23 8.08 -17.79
N ILE A 417 7.33 7.37 -17.45
CA ILE A 417 7.45 6.56 -16.21
C ILE A 417 8.31 7.27 -15.17
N ARG A 418 8.29 8.60 -15.11
CA ARG A 418 8.61 9.27 -13.84
C ARG A 418 7.44 9.02 -12.90
N MET A 419 7.73 8.51 -11.71
CA MET A 419 6.80 8.68 -10.59
C MET A 419 6.42 10.16 -10.57
N PRO A 420 5.13 10.52 -10.47
CA PRO A 420 4.73 11.92 -10.43
C PRO A 420 5.62 12.61 -9.39
N GLU A 421 6.44 13.56 -9.83
CA GLU A 421 7.14 14.43 -8.90
C GLU A 421 6.05 14.99 -8.00
N ALA A 422 6.19 14.81 -6.68
CA ALA A 422 5.29 15.45 -5.74
C ALA A 422 5.23 16.91 -6.18
N ALA A 423 4.02 17.36 -6.58
CA ALA A 423 3.85 18.71 -7.09
C ALA A 423 4.59 19.63 -6.12
N PRO A 424 5.58 20.43 -6.59
CA PRO A 424 6.45 21.17 -5.70
C PRO A 424 5.54 21.89 -4.71
N GLY A 425 5.62 21.46 -3.45
CA GLY A 425 4.66 21.85 -2.44
C GLY A 425 4.51 23.35 -2.53
N THR A 426 3.30 23.82 -2.76
CA THR A 426 3.00 25.24 -2.62
C THR A 426 3.49 25.61 -1.24
N GLN A 427 4.66 26.26 -1.18
CA GLN A 427 5.09 26.94 0.02
C GLN A 427 3.90 27.80 0.40
N GLN A 428 3.24 27.48 1.51
CA GLN A 428 2.32 28.38 2.16
C GLN A 428 3.11 29.65 2.46
N ARG A 429 3.06 30.60 1.52
CA ARG A 429 3.45 31.98 1.80
C ARG A 429 2.39 32.51 2.74
N ASN A 430 2.77 32.60 4.01
CA ASN A 430 2.25 33.53 5.03
C ASN A 430 0.98 34.27 4.61
N ALA A 431 -0.19 33.72 4.95
CA ALA A 431 -1.38 34.54 5.06
C ALA A 431 -1.19 35.45 6.29
N PRO A 432 -1.37 36.77 6.18
CA PRO A 432 -1.20 37.69 7.30
C PRO A 432 -2.29 37.47 8.35
N HIS A 433 -1.87 37.58 9.61
CA HIS A 433 -2.70 37.65 10.80
C HIS A 433 -3.93 38.54 10.61
N PHE A 434 -5.12 37.96 10.77
CA PHE A 434 -6.32 38.72 11.07
C PHE A 434 -6.60 38.60 12.57
N HIS A 435 -6.42 39.69 13.30
CA HIS A 435 -6.87 39.85 14.68
C HIS A 435 -8.39 40.08 14.72
N PRO A 436 -9.11 39.52 15.70
CA PRO A 436 -10.50 39.86 15.94
C PRO A 436 -10.56 41.07 16.88
N HIS A 437 -11.09 42.20 16.40
CA HIS A 437 -11.71 43.18 17.28
C HIS A 437 -13.21 42.95 17.28
N GLY A 438 -13.74 42.54 18.43
CA GLY A 438 -15.15 42.70 18.73
C GLY A 438 -15.44 44.16 19.10
N HIS A 439 -16.62 44.64 18.72
CA HIS A 439 -17.37 45.60 19.52
C HIS A 439 -18.87 45.43 19.31
N ILE A 440 -19.55 45.35 20.45
CA ILE A 440 -20.99 45.49 20.66
C ILE A 440 -21.34 46.98 20.57
N HIS A 441 -22.42 47.34 19.86
CA HIS A 441 -23.48 48.27 20.31
C HIS A 441 -24.55 48.51 19.22
N GLY A 442 -25.82 48.24 19.55
CA GLY A 442 -26.89 49.24 19.47
C GLY A 442 -27.75 49.34 18.19
N PRO A 443 -29.10 49.46 18.32
CA PRO A 443 -30.05 49.44 17.20
C PRO A 443 -30.40 50.85 16.69
N GLY A 444 -30.93 50.97 15.46
CA GLY A 444 -31.46 52.25 14.97
C GLY A 444 -32.07 52.24 13.57
N CYS A 445 -33.39 52.42 13.56
CA CYS A 445 -34.35 52.67 12.48
C CYS A 445 -33.93 53.47 11.21
N ARG A 446 -34.66 53.12 10.13
CA ARG A 446 -35.24 53.91 9.00
C ARG A 446 -34.29 54.57 7.97
N HIS A 447 -34.44 54.15 6.71
CA HIS A 447 -35.35 54.81 5.77
C HIS A 447 -36.06 53.79 4.88
#